data_AF-A0A519H0U1-F1
#
_entry.id   AF-A0A519H0U1-F1
#
_cell.length_a   1.000
_cell.length_b   1.000
_cell.length_c   1.000
_cell.angle_alpha   90.00
_cell.angle_beta   90.00
_cell.angle_gamma   90.00
#
_symmetry.space_group_name_H-M   'P 1'
#
loop_
_entity.id
_entity.type
_entity.pdbx_description
1 polymer ?
#
loop_
_entity_poly.entity_id
_entity_poly.type
_entity_poly.pdbx_seq_one_letter_code
_entity_poly.pdbx_strand_id
1 'polypeptide(L)'
;PAGLGKPARTDVFPLGVGEVTGRPVSAVHCVLHTGRTHQIRVHLAHAGHPLVADVLYGGAAALGLVRQALHAARLSFTHPITEAALVLTATLPADLASAWAEVGGAGLPV
;
A
#
# COMPACT_ATOMS: atom_id res chain seq x y z
N PRO A 1 25.25 -19.85 3.32
CA PRO A 1 24.88 -19.81 1.89
C PRO A 1 24.59 -18.37 1.42
N ALA A 2 25.42 -17.83 0.53
CA ALA A 2 25.10 -16.60 -0.18
C ALA A 2 23.93 -16.88 -1.14
N GLY A 3 22.80 -16.17 -0.98
CA GLY A 3 21.61 -16.39 -1.83
C GLY A 3 20.25 -16.30 -1.14
N LEU A 4 20.19 -16.18 0.19
CA LEU A 4 18.92 -15.87 0.87
C LEU A 4 18.62 -14.37 0.69
N GLY A 5 17.41 -14.04 0.20
CA GLY A 5 16.96 -12.67 0.03
C GLY A 5 17.14 -11.82 1.29
N LYS A 6 17.28 -10.50 1.12
CA LYS A 6 17.44 -9.59 2.26
C LYS A 6 16.18 -9.63 3.14
N PRO A 7 16.30 -9.63 4.48
CA PRO A 7 15.14 -9.59 5.36
C PRO A 7 14.29 -8.35 5.06
N ALA A 8 12.98 -8.57 5.05
CA ALA A 8 11.98 -7.57 4.74
C ALA A 8 10.73 -7.79 5.62
N ARG A 9 10.17 -6.70 6.14
CA ARG A 9 8.97 -6.76 7.00
C ARG A 9 8.01 -5.62 6.68
N THR A 10 6.76 -6.00 6.45
CA THR A 10 5.62 -5.11 6.19
C THR A 10 4.47 -5.58 7.07
N ASP A 11 3.93 -4.71 7.92
CA ASP A 11 2.67 -4.97 8.61
C ASP A 11 1.51 -4.45 7.74
N VAL A 12 0.40 -5.18 7.68
CA VAL A 12 -0.74 -4.88 6.82
C VAL A 12 -2.01 -4.88 7.65
N PHE A 13 -2.76 -3.77 7.60
CA PHE A 13 -3.99 -3.57 8.36
C PHE A 13 -5.15 -3.33 7.40
N PRO A 14 -6.20 -4.15 7.42
CA PRO A 14 -7.39 -3.90 6.60
C PRO A 14 -8.15 -2.67 7.13
N LEU A 15 -8.51 -1.78 6.22
CA LEU A 15 -9.29 -0.57 6.49
C LEU A 15 -10.66 -0.59 5.81
N GLY A 16 -10.86 -1.47 4.84
CA GLY A 16 -12.14 -1.69 4.18
C GLY A 16 -12.08 -2.96 3.35
N VAL A 17 -13.22 -3.60 3.17
CA VAL A 17 -13.39 -4.77 2.30
C VAL A 17 -14.63 -4.51 1.46
N GLY A 18 -14.50 -4.73 0.16
CA GLY A 18 -15.58 -4.60 -0.79
C GLY A 18 -15.49 -5.67 -1.86
N GLU A 19 -16.37 -5.57 -2.85
CA GLU A 19 -16.42 -6.46 -4.00
C GLU A 19 -16.50 -5.61 -5.26
N VAL A 20 -15.63 -5.90 -6.23
CA VAL A 20 -15.57 -5.20 -7.52
C VAL A 20 -15.63 -6.24 -8.61
N THR A 21 -16.63 -6.16 -9.48
CA THR A 21 -16.82 -7.09 -10.62
C THR A 21 -16.84 -8.58 -10.20
N GLY A 22 -17.44 -8.91 -9.05
CA GLY A 22 -17.47 -10.29 -8.56
C GLY A 22 -16.20 -10.76 -7.85
N ARG A 23 -15.26 -9.86 -7.54
CA ARG A 23 -13.99 -10.18 -6.88
C ARG A 23 -13.84 -9.41 -5.58
N PRO A 24 -13.44 -10.07 -4.48
CA PRO A 24 -13.16 -9.38 -3.22
C PRO A 24 -11.93 -8.48 -3.37
N VAL A 25 -12.02 -7.27 -2.82
CA VAL A 25 -10.95 -6.28 -2.78
C VAL A 25 -10.90 -5.66 -1.39
N SER A 26 -9.69 -5.26 -0.97
CA SER A 26 -9.51 -4.65 0.35
C SER A 26 -8.70 -3.37 0.25
N ALA A 27 -9.16 -2.33 0.94
CA ALA A 27 -8.36 -1.16 1.26
C ALA A 27 -7.48 -1.52 2.46
N VAL A 28 -6.17 -1.33 2.34
CA VAL A 28 -5.22 -1.70 3.40
C VAL A 28 -4.25 -0.56 3.70
N HIS A 29 -3.83 -0.47 4.96
CA HIS A 29 -2.72 0.34 5.39
C HIS A 29 -1.49 -0.55 5.61
N CYS A 30 -0.38 -0.19 4.99
CA CYS A 30 0.88 -0.90 5.10
C CYS A 30 1.91 -0.08 5.90
N VAL A 31 2.48 -0.66 6.94
CA VAL A 31 3.59 -0.08 7.71
C VAL A 31 4.90 -0.79 7.35
N LEU A 32 5.88 -0.02 6.88
CA LEU A 32 7.18 -0.52 6.47
C LEU A 32 8.18 -0.47 7.62
N HIS A 33 8.75 -1.63 7.98
CA HIS A 33 9.90 -1.71 8.90
C HIS A 33 11.24 -1.81 8.16
N THR A 34 11.18 -2.03 6.84
CA THR A 34 12.31 -2.09 5.92
C THR A 34 11.90 -1.48 4.57
N GLY A 35 12.87 -1.01 3.78
CA GLY A 35 12.64 -0.38 2.47
C GLY A 35 13.26 -1.15 1.30
N ARG A 36 12.88 -2.41 1.07
CA ARG A 36 13.37 -3.17 -0.10
C ARG A 36 12.63 -2.75 -1.37
N THR A 37 13.30 -2.91 -2.52
CA THR A 37 12.69 -2.65 -3.83
C THR A 37 11.40 -3.46 -3.99
N HIS A 38 10.31 -2.78 -4.34
CA HIS A 38 8.98 -3.38 -4.54
C HIS A 38 8.41 -4.14 -3.33
N GLN A 39 8.91 -3.91 -2.11
CA GLN A 39 8.61 -4.74 -0.94
C GLN A 39 7.11 -4.99 -0.72
N ILE A 40 6.28 -3.93 -0.71
CA ILE A 40 4.83 -4.04 -0.52
C ILE A 40 4.20 -4.89 -1.64
N ARG A 41 4.57 -4.60 -2.89
CA ARG A 41 4.05 -5.26 -4.09
C ARG A 41 4.32 -6.77 -4.05
N VAL A 42 5.58 -7.14 -3.74
CA VAL A 42 6.01 -8.54 -3.62
C VAL A 42 5.32 -9.23 -2.44
N HIS A 43 5.27 -8.61 -1.27
CA HIS A 43 4.69 -9.22 -0.07
C HIS A 43 3.20 -9.49 -0.25
N LEU A 44 2.45 -8.52 -0.77
CA LEU A 44 1.01 -8.67 -0.96
C LEU A 44 0.71 -9.70 -2.05
N ALA A 45 1.45 -9.72 -3.15
CA ALA A 45 1.31 -10.76 -4.17
C ALA A 45 1.68 -12.16 -3.62
N HIS A 46 2.76 -12.27 -2.83
CA HIS A 46 3.16 -13.53 -2.19
C HIS A 46 2.09 -14.05 -1.21
N ALA A 47 1.38 -13.16 -0.53
CA ALA A 47 0.26 -13.50 0.33
C ALA A 47 -1.05 -13.82 -0.43
N GLY A 48 -1.05 -13.78 -1.77
CA GLY A 48 -2.24 -14.03 -2.59
C GLY A 48 -3.15 -12.82 -2.80
N HIS A 49 -2.71 -11.63 -2.40
CA HIS A 49 -3.46 -10.38 -2.47
C HIS A 49 -2.73 -9.31 -3.28
N PRO A 50 -2.41 -9.52 -4.57
CA PRO A 50 -1.67 -8.55 -5.36
C PRO A 50 -2.39 -7.20 -5.41
N LEU A 51 -1.62 -6.11 -5.48
CA LEU A 51 -2.18 -4.77 -5.60
C LEU A 51 -3.01 -4.64 -6.88
N VAL A 52 -4.14 -3.95 -6.82
CA VAL A 52 -4.95 -3.65 -8.00
C VAL A 52 -4.09 -2.88 -9.02
N ALA A 53 -4.24 -3.26 -10.30
CA ALA A 53 -3.51 -2.71 -11.45
C ALA A 53 -1.97 -2.78 -11.37
N ASP A 54 -1.42 -3.68 -10.55
CA ASP A 54 0.01 -4.00 -10.54
C ASP A 54 0.38 -5.10 -11.55
N VAL A 55 0.63 -4.70 -12.79
CA VAL A 55 0.95 -5.61 -13.91
C VAL A 55 2.14 -6.53 -13.61
N LEU A 56 3.15 -6.06 -12.87
CA LEU A 56 4.38 -6.82 -12.64
C LEU A 56 4.17 -7.99 -11.66
N TYR A 57 3.23 -7.85 -10.73
CA TYR A 57 3.00 -8.81 -9.65
C TYR A 57 1.60 -9.44 -9.69
N GLY A 58 0.94 -9.44 -10.86
CA GLY A 58 -0.30 -10.17 -11.10
C GLY A 58 -1.58 -9.44 -10.67
N GLY A 59 -1.49 -8.13 -10.43
CA GLY A 59 -2.62 -7.27 -10.11
C GLY A 59 -3.53 -7.02 -11.31
N ALA A 60 -4.78 -7.47 -11.23
CA ALA A 60 -5.77 -7.18 -12.27
C ALA A 60 -6.16 -5.69 -12.28
N ALA A 61 -6.40 -5.14 -13.46
CA ALA A 61 -6.98 -3.81 -13.59
C ALA A 61 -8.43 -3.83 -13.10
N ALA A 62 -8.75 -2.93 -12.16
CA ALA A 62 -10.07 -2.74 -11.58
C ALA A 62 -10.16 -1.32 -11.00
N LEU A 63 -11.36 -0.88 -10.58
CA LEU A 63 -11.57 0.41 -9.92
C LEU A 63 -11.09 1.63 -10.72
N GLY A 64 -11.02 1.52 -12.05
CA GLY A 64 -10.48 2.57 -12.93
C GLY A 64 -8.98 2.85 -12.77
N LEU A 65 -8.25 2.02 -12.01
CA LEU A 65 -6.82 2.20 -11.78
C LEU A 65 -6.00 1.65 -12.95
N VAL A 66 -5.02 2.44 -13.39
CA VAL A 66 -4.10 2.11 -14.51
C VAL A 66 -2.64 1.93 -14.05
N ARG A 67 -2.40 2.00 -12.75
CA ARG A 67 -1.12 1.83 -12.08
C ARG A 67 -1.34 1.10 -10.76
N GLN A 68 -0.27 0.56 -10.17
CA GLN A 68 -0.34 -0.09 -8.87
C GLN A 68 -1.07 0.79 -7.84
N ALA A 69 -2.09 0.22 -7.19
CA ALA A 69 -2.90 0.85 -6.16
C ALA A 69 -2.08 1.07 -4.87
N LEU A 70 -1.09 1.95 -4.95
CA LEU A 70 -0.12 2.23 -3.90
C LEU A 70 0.11 3.74 -3.79
N HIS A 71 0.10 4.23 -2.56
CA HIS A 71 0.33 5.63 -2.23
C HIS A 71 1.05 5.77 -0.90
N ALA A 72 2.09 6.58 -0.85
CA ALA A 72 2.78 6.92 0.39
C ALA A 72 2.01 8.06 1.08
N ALA A 73 1.00 7.71 1.87
CA ALA A 73 0.11 8.69 2.49
C ALA A 73 0.75 9.46 3.65
N ARG A 74 1.75 8.88 4.33
CA ARG A 74 2.36 9.43 5.54
C ARG A 74 3.83 9.04 5.65
N LEU A 75 4.66 9.98 6.09
CA LEU A 75 6.07 9.77 6.44
C LEU A 75 6.35 10.46 7.77
N SER A 76 6.90 9.73 8.74
CA SER A 76 7.30 10.28 10.04
C SER A 76 8.73 9.90 10.38
N PHE A 77 9.52 10.88 10.78
CA PHE A 77 10.91 10.69 11.19
C PHE A 77 11.38 11.85 12.06
N THR A 78 12.49 11.65 12.77
CA THR A 78 13.18 12.72 13.49
C THR A 78 13.95 13.58 12.50
N HIS A 79 13.68 14.89 12.47
CA HIS A 79 14.37 15.80 11.58
C HIS A 79 15.88 15.80 11.91
N PRO A 80 16.78 15.61 10.92
CA PRO A 80 18.20 15.32 11.19
C PRO A 80 18.99 16.49 11.77
N ILE A 81 18.50 17.73 11.65
CA ILE A 81 19.16 18.94 12.17
C ILE A 81 18.49 19.43 13.46
N THR A 82 17.18 19.64 13.44
CA THR A 82 16.42 20.16 14.59
C THR A 82 16.08 19.11 15.65
N GLU A 83 16.26 17.82 15.35
CA GLU A 83 15.87 16.69 16.21
C GLU A 83 14.37 16.65 16.58
N ALA A 84 13.56 17.52 15.98
CA ALA A 84 12.12 17.55 16.19
C ALA A 84 11.42 16.40 15.46
N ALA A 85 10.33 15.91 16.03
CA ALA A 85 9.45 14.98 15.34
C ALA A 85 8.82 15.68 14.11
N LEU A 86 9.04 15.13 12.92
CA LEU A 86 8.45 15.61 11.67
C LEU A 86 7.46 14.57 11.15
N VAL A 87 6.25 15.02 10.82
CA VAL A 87 5.21 14.21 10.18
C VAL A 87 4.77 14.92 8.91
N LEU A 88 4.87 14.22 7.79
CA LEU A 88 4.44 14.66 6.48
C LEU A 88 3.29 13.77 6.01
N THR A 89 2.25 14.37 5.42
CA THR A 89 1.11 13.66 4.86
C THR A 89 0.90 14.07 3.41
N ALA A 90 0.41 13.13 2.60
CA ALA A 90 0.03 13.36 1.22
C ALA A 90 -1.39 12.84 1.00
N THR A 91 -2.28 13.72 0.53
CA THR A 91 -3.66 13.35 0.20
C THR A 91 -3.68 12.28 -0.88
N LEU A 92 -4.68 11.39 -0.83
CA LEU A 92 -4.86 10.40 -1.90
C LEU A 92 -5.03 11.11 -3.24
N PRO A 93 -4.34 10.66 -4.30
CA PRO A 93 -4.61 11.14 -5.65
C PRO A 93 -6.03 10.72 -6.09
N ALA A 94 -6.63 11.47 -7.01
CA ALA A 94 -8.06 11.35 -7.35
C ALA A 94 -8.47 9.95 -7.82
N ASP A 95 -7.58 9.27 -8.55
CA ASP A 95 -7.78 7.89 -9.01
C ASP A 95 -7.94 6.93 -7.82
N LEU A 96 -7.01 6.99 -6.87
CA LEU A 96 -7.01 6.15 -5.69
C LEU A 96 -8.07 6.55 -4.69
N ALA A 97 -8.40 7.84 -4.55
CA ALA A 97 -9.48 8.31 -3.69
C ALA A 97 -10.85 7.77 -4.14
N SER A 98 -11.10 7.75 -5.45
CA SER A 98 -12.34 7.18 -6.01
C SER A 98 -12.43 5.68 -5.73
N ALA A 99 -11.35 4.94 -5.99
CA ALA A 99 -11.24 3.51 -5.68
C ALA A 99 -11.39 3.23 -4.17
N TRP A 100 -10.78 4.05 -3.31
CA TRP A 100 -10.84 3.92 -1.86
C TRP A 100 -12.27 4.04 -1.33
N ALA A 101 -13.03 5.02 -1.86
CA ALA A 101 -14.43 5.22 -1.50
C ALA A 101 -15.30 4.04 -1.94
N GLU A 102 -15.10 3.50 -3.15
CA GLU A 102 -15.84 2.36 -3.67
C GLU A 102 -15.64 1.08 -2.83
N VAL A 103 -14.42 0.86 -2.33
CA VAL A 103 -14.07 -0.29 -1.47
C VAL A 103 -14.51 -0.10 -0.01
N GLY A 104 -15.04 1.08 0.35
CA GLY A 104 -15.44 1.40 1.71
C GLY A 104 -14.26 1.55 2.68
N GLY A 105 -13.12 2.05 2.20
CA GLY A 105 -11.95 2.26 3.03
C GLY A 105 -12.20 3.30 4.14
N ALA A 106 -11.95 2.92 5.38
CA ALA A 106 -11.97 3.83 6.53
C ALA A 106 -10.87 4.91 6.44
N GLY A 107 -10.94 5.92 7.30
CA GLY A 107 -9.93 6.98 7.37
C GLY A 107 -8.52 6.43 7.53
N LEU A 108 -7.55 7.07 6.85
CA LEU A 108 -6.14 6.72 7.00
C LEU A 108 -5.72 6.98 8.46
N PRO A 109 -5.12 6.00 9.15
CA PRO A 109 -4.62 6.22 10.50
C PRO A 109 -3.53 7.30 10.47
N VAL A 110 -3.73 8.32 11.31
CA VAL A 110 -2.81 9.47 11.51
C VAL A 110 -1.67 9.15 12.47
#